data_AF-A0A0Q9K882-F1
#
_entry.id   AF-A0A0Q9K882-F1
#
_cell.length_a   1.000
_cell.length_b   1.000
_cell.length_c   1.000
_cell.angle_alpha   90.00
_cell.angle_beta   90.00
_cell.angle_gamma   90.00
#
_symmetry.space_group_name_H-M   'P 1'
#
loop_
_entity.id
_entity.type
_entity.pdbx_description
1 polymer ?
#
loop_
_entity_poly.entity_id
_entity_poly.type
_entity_poly.pdbx_seq_one_letter_code
_entity_poly.pdbx_strand_id
1 'polypeptide(L)'
;MSKPKVTGVSMWGLDWEYVASNKDLARRVLVFLEDRRVITDHPDREDFDSTRESADQIRKFLTLEIMNVKAGGELERALKAIRTASRAFVDAAGQDSKLFKSDHRYFKMTLVAYREVVARQVAAISVNFKLPITDELAQLLAEHDLSSHQT
;
A
#
# COMPACT_ATOMS: atom_id res chain seq x y z
N MET A 1 -21.00 -37.69 6.83
CA MET A 1 -19.56 -37.32 6.69
C MET A 1 -19.44 -35.82 6.95
N SER A 2 -18.81 -35.44 8.06
CA SER A 2 -18.56 -34.04 8.43
C SER A 2 -17.06 -33.75 8.31
N LYS A 3 -16.69 -32.64 7.68
CA LYS A 3 -15.28 -32.24 7.45
C LYS A 3 -14.75 -31.55 8.72
N PRO A 4 -13.54 -31.88 9.21
CA PRO A 4 -13.01 -31.22 10.40
C PRO A 4 -12.57 -29.78 10.10
N LYS A 5 -12.93 -28.85 10.99
CA LYS A 5 -12.33 -27.51 11.12
C LYS A 5 -11.07 -27.66 11.98
N VAL A 6 -9.93 -27.21 11.47
CA VAL A 6 -8.70 -27.10 12.26
C VAL A 6 -8.48 -25.63 12.62
N THR A 7 -8.71 -25.30 13.89
CA THR A 7 -8.26 -24.07 14.54
C THR A 7 -6.94 -24.40 15.24
N GLY A 8 -5.81 -23.92 14.70
CA GLY A 8 -4.49 -24.13 15.29
C GLY A 8 -4.18 -23.06 16.32
N VAL A 9 -4.06 -23.46 17.59
CA VAL A 9 -3.31 -22.73 18.62
C VAL A 9 -1.98 -23.45 18.82
N SER A 10 -0.89 -22.70 18.72
CA SER A 10 0.48 -23.17 18.67
C SER A 10 1.12 -23.30 20.04
N MET A 11 1.68 -24.48 20.31
CA MET A 11 2.79 -24.68 21.24
C MET A 11 3.35 -26.07 20.92
N TRP A 12 4.62 -26.16 20.52
CA TRP A 12 5.38 -27.41 20.26
C TRP A 12 5.15 -28.11 18.91
N GLY A 13 6.07 -27.86 17.97
CA GLY A 13 6.61 -28.90 17.09
C GLY A 13 5.79 -29.30 15.87
N LEU A 14 5.91 -28.52 14.79
CA LEU A 14 5.93 -28.97 13.39
C LEU A 14 6.18 -27.73 12.52
N ASP A 15 7.38 -27.60 11.95
CA ASP A 15 7.67 -26.66 10.87
C ASP A 15 6.88 -27.10 9.63
N TRP A 16 5.60 -26.72 9.57
CA TRP A 16 4.95 -26.48 8.30
C TRP A 16 5.39 -25.09 7.89
N GLU A 17 6.40 -25.01 7.02
CA GLU A 17 6.78 -23.77 6.36
C GLU A 17 5.56 -23.30 5.55
N TYR A 18 4.70 -22.49 6.17
CA TYR A 18 3.51 -21.96 5.54
C TYR A 18 3.96 -20.95 4.48
N VAL A 19 4.17 -21.43 3.26
CA VAL A 19 4.41 -20.55 2.10
C VAL A 19 3.08 -19.89 1.78
N ALA A 20 2.91 -18.65 2.23
CA ALA A 20 1.73 -17.85 1.93
C ALA A 20 1.51 -17.77 0.42
N SER A 21 0.27 -17.98 -0.03
CA SER A 21 -0.03 -17.83 -1.46
C SER A 21 0.05 -16.35 -1.86
N ASN A 22 0.27 -16.05 -3.16
CA ASN A 22 0.19 -14.67 -3.65
C ASN A 22 -1.16 -14.01 -3.30
N LYS A 23 -2.25 -14.77 -3.18
CA LYS A 23 -3.54 -14.22 -2.76
C LYS A 23 -3.53 -13.81 -1.28
N ASP A 24 -2.85 -14.56 -0.43
CA ASP A 24 -2.72 -14.23 1.00
C ASP A 24 -1.79 -13.02 1.20
N LEU A 25 -0.70 -12.95 0.44
CA LEU A 25 0.19 -11.80 0.39
C LEU A 25 -0.55 -10.54 -0.11
N ALA A 26 -1.31 -10.66 -1.21
CA ALA A 26 -2.13 -9.57 -1.74
C ALA A 26 -3.13 -9.05 -0.70
N ARG A 27 -3.83 -9.94 0.01
CA ARG A 27 -4.76 -9.55 1.09
C ARG A 27 -4.03 -8.83 2.21
N ARG A 28 -2.88 -9.35 2.66
CA ARG A 28 -2.07 -8.73 3.71
C ARG A 28 -1.60 -7.33 3.32
N VAL A 29 -1.21 -7.14 2.06
CA VAL A 29 -0.84 -5.82 1.54
C VAL A 29 -2.02 -4.87 1.53
N LEU A 30 -3.19 -5.27 1.03
CA LEU A 30 -4.37 -4.42 1.04
C LEU A 30 -4.71 -3.98 2.47
N VAL A 31 -4.82 -4.93 3.41
CA VAL A 31 -5.07 -4.65 4.83
C VAL A 31 -4.03 -3.71 5.44
N PHE A 32 -2.75 -3.86 5.07
CA PHE A 32 -1.72 -2.95 5.54
C PHE A 32 -1.88 -1.53 5.01
N LEU A 33 -2.34 -1.36 3.78
CA LEU A 33 -2.52 -0.05 3.13
C LEU A 33 -3.79 0.68 3.61
N GLU A 34 -4.83 -0.05 4.02
CA GLU A 34 -6.10 0.50 4.53
C GLU A 34 -5.90 1.47 5.70
N ASP A 35 -4.97 1.17 6.61
CA ASP A 35 -4.73 1.96 7.82
C ASP A 35 -3.56 2.97 7.67
N ARG A 36 -3.32 3.47 6.46
CA ARG A 36 -2.19 4.40 6.21
C ARG A 36 -2.68 5.80 5.94
N ARG A 37 -2.38 6.70 6.87
CA ARG A 37 -2.70 8.14 6.77
C ARG A 37 -2.28 8.78 5.45
N VAL A 38 -1.12 8.42 4.88
CA VAL A 38 -0.73 8.97 3.56
C VAL A 38 -1.73 8.63 2.45
N ILE A 39 -2.52 7.57 2.64
CA ILE A 39 -3.57 7.12 1.73
C ILE A 39 -4.95 7.66 2.14
N THR A 40 -5.22 7.77 3.45
CA THR A 40 -6.59 7.97 3.96
C THR A 40 -6.85 9.29 4.68
N ASP A 41 -5.83 10.06 5.07
CA ASP A 41 -6.05 11.33 5.76
C ASP A 41 -6.53 12.42 4.80
N HIS A 42 -7.42 13.27 5.30
CA HIS A 42 -7.92 14.41 4.54
C HIS A 42 -6.76 15.38 4.27
N PRO A 43 -6.61 15.94 3.05
CA PRO A 43 -5.51 16.84 2.67
C PRO A 43 -5.28 18.03 3.62
N ASP A 44 -6.31 18.43 4.35
CA ASP A 44 -6.30 19.56 5.29
C ASP A 44 -5.87 19.19 6.71
N ARG A 45 -5.63 17.90 6.99
CA ARG A 45 -5.14 17.36 8.27
C ARG A 45 -3.74 16.75 8.17
N GLU A 46 -3.12 16.84 7.00
CA GLU A 46 -1.85 16.19 6.74
C GLU A 46 -0.68 16.93 7.41
N ASP A 47 -0.05 16.24 8.35
CA ASP A 47 1.26 16.60 8.89
C ASP A 47 2.36 16.04 7.97
N PHE A 48 3.26 16.91 7.50
CA PHE A 48 4.32 16.55 6.56
C PHE A 48 5.17 15.37 7.03
N ASP A 49 5.54 15.37 8.30
CA ASP A 49 6.41 14.34 8.87
C ASP A 49 5.68 13.01 9.00
N SER A 50 4.42 13.03 9.46
CA SER A 50 3.57 11.85 9.54
C SER A 50 3.29 11.24 8.16
N THR A 51 3.02 12.07 7.15
CA THR A 51 2.75 11.62 5.78
C THR A 51 4.00 11.00 5.15
N ARG A 52 5.17 11.64 5.33
CA ARG A 52 6.47 11.09 4.91
C ARG A 52 6.77 9.76 5.61
N GLU A 53 6.57 9.70 6.92
CA GLU A 53 6.83 8.49 7.72
C GLU A 53 5.91 7.34 7.30
N SER A 54 4.63 7.60 7.05
CA SER A 54 3.69 6.60 6.55
C SER A 54 4.13 6.03 5.19
N ALA A 55 4.63 6.86 4.27
CA ALA A 55 5.17 6.39 3.00
C ALA A 55 6.45 5.54 3.17
N ASP A 56 7.33 5.91 4.11
CA ASP A 56 8.53 5.12 4.40
C ASP A 56 8.19 3.77 5.04
N GLN A 57 7.18 3.71 5.91
CA GLN A 57 6.66 2.46 6.47
C GLN A 57 6.12 1.53 5.37
N ILE A 58 5.36 2.07 4.42
CA ILE A 58 4.90 1.31 3.24
C ILE A 58 6.09 0.77 2.45
N ARG A 59 7.09 1.62 2.15
CA ARG A 59 8.30 1.20 1.41
C ARG A 59 9.04 0.06 2.11
N LYS A 60 9.23 0.15 3.43
CA LYS A 60 9.88 -0.87 4.26
C LYS A 60 9.09 -2.18 4.25
N PHE A 61 7.79 -2.10 4.52
CA PHE A 61 6.89 -3.25 4.51
C PHE A 61 6.90 -3.97 3.15
N LEU A 62 6.72 -3.23 2.05
CA LEU A 62 6.72 -3.81 0.71
C LEU A 62 8.06 -4.44 0.32
N THR A 63 9.18 -3.93 0.85
CA THR A 63 10.48 -4.55 0.64
C THR A 63 10.53 -5.97 1.20
N LEU A 64 9.94 -6.19 2.37
CA LEU A 64 9.82 -7.51 2.99
C LEU A 64 8.82 -8.39 2.23
N GLU A 65 7.67 -7.85 1.84
CA GLU A 65 6.63 -8.61 1.13
C GLU A 65 7.10 -9.10 -0.23
N ILE A 66 7.81 -8.27 -1.00
CA ILE A 66 8.31 -8.63 -2.34
C ILE A 66 9.22 -9.88 -2.30
N MET A 67 9.98 -10.08 -1.22
CA MET A 67 10.84 -11.26 -1.06
C MET A 67 10.04 -12.57 -0.96
N ASN A 68 8.76 -12.49 -0.58
CA ASN A 68 7.88 -13.63 -0.40
C ASN A 68 6.95 -13.88 -1.61
N VAL A 69 6.87 -12.93 -2.55
CA VAL A 69 6.00 -13.05 -3.73
C VAL A 69 6.67 -13.90 -4.80
N LYS A 70 5.87 -14.72 -5.50
CA LYS A 70 6.35 -15.44 -6.68
C LYS A 70 6.86 -14.46 -7.75
N ALA A 71 8.13 -14.63 -8.15
CA ALA A 71 8.80 -13.77 -9.12
C ALA A 71 8.09 -13.72 -10.48
N GLY A 72 8.18 -12.56 -11.14
CA GLY A 72 7.66 -12.28 -12.48
C GLY A 72 6.14 -12.10 -12.56
N GLY A 73 5.41 -12.23 -11.45
CA GLY A 73 3.95 -12.12 -11.41
C GLY A 73 3.42 -10.68 -11.30
N GLU A 74 2.11 -10.53 -11.53
CA GLU A 74 1.41 -9.23 -11.41
C GLU A 74 1.53 -8.62 -10.01
N LEU A 75 1.46 -9.44 -8.96
CA LEU A 75 1.63 -8.94 -7.59
C LEU A 75 3.01 -8.31 -7.39
N GLU A 76 4.07 -8.99 -7.83
CA GLU A 76 5.43 -8.46 -7.67
C GLU A 76 5.59 -7.12 -8.40
N ARG A 77 5.04 -7.00 -9.63
CA ARG A 77 5.03 -5.73 -10.38
C ARG A 77 4.30 -4.63 -9.61
N ALA A 78 3.10 -4.91 -9.12
CA ALA A 78 2.29 -3.95 -8.37
C ALA A 78 3.01 -3.49 -7.09
N LEU A 79 3.55 -4.43 -6.30
CA LEU A 79 4.28 -4.10 -5.07
C LEU A 79 5.55 -3.29 -5.37
N LYS A 80 6.30 -3.63 -6.43
CA LYS A 80 7.46 -2.85 -6.86
C LYS A 80 7.08 -1.43 -7.27
N ALA A 81 5.98 -1.25 -8.00
CA ALA A 81 5.50 0.06 -8.41
C ALA A 81 5.14 0.94 -7.19
N ILE A 82 4.37 0.41 -6.23
CA ILE A 82 4.02 1.13 -5.01
C ILE A 82 5.28 1.47 -4.20
N ARG A 83 6.22 0.50 -4.05
CA ARG A 83 7.48 0.74 -3.32
C ARG A 83 8.32 1.83 -3.97
N THR A 84 8.41 1.85 -5.30
CA THR A 84 9.13 2.87 -6.06
C THR A 84 8.50 4.25 -5.87
N ALA A 85 7.18 4.35 -5.97
CA ALA A 85 6.47 5.60 -5.73
C ALA A 85 6.64 6.09 -4.27
N SER A 86 6.61 5.17 -3.31
CA SER A 86 6.82 5.50 -1.89
C SER A 86 8.23 6.05 -1.65
N ARG A 87 9.24 5.44 -2.28
CA ARG A 87 10.61 5.97 -2.23
C ARG A 87 10.69 7.37 -2.85
N ALA A 88 10.12 7.57 -4.04
CA ALA A 88 10.14 8.87 -4.71
C ALA A 88 9.48 9.96 -3.86
N PHE A 89 8.37 9.65 -3.19
CA PHE A 89 7.68 10.56 -2.28
C PHE A 89 8.54 10.92 -1.06
N VAL A 90 9.17 9.92 -0.42
CA VAL A 90 10.06 10.14 0.72
C VAL A 90 11.28 10.98 0.32
N ASP A 91 11.87 10.69 -0.84
CA ASP A 91 13.01 11.43 -1.36
C ASP A 91 12.63 12.90 -1.67
N ALA A 92 11.43 13.12 -2.24
CA ALA A 92 10.89 14.45 -2.52
C ALA A 92 10.62 15.29 -1.26
N ALA A 93 10.34 14.66 -0.12
CA ALA A 93 10.16 15.37 1.15
C ALA A 93 11.44 16.08 1.62
N GLY A 94 12.61 15.54 1.25
CA GLY A 94 13.90 15.92 1.80
C GLY A 94 14.06 15.53 3.27
N GLN A 95 15.21 15.86 3.85
CA GLN A 95 15.48 15.61 5.27
C GLN A 95 14.46 16.31 6.16
N ASP A 96 13.88 15.59 7.11
CA ASP A 96 12.86 16.07 8.05
C ASP A 96 11.70 16.82 7.38
N SER A 97 11.33 16.36 6.17
CA SER A 97 10.27 16.94 5.32
C SER A 97 10.50 18.41 4.97
N LYS A 98 11.75 18.88 5.00
CA LYS A 98 12.09 20.30 4.82
C LYS A 98 11.60 20.87 3.49
N LEU A 99 11.63 20.08 2.41
CA LEU A 99 11.18 20.56 1.09
C LEU A 99 9.66 20.74 1.04
N PHE A 100 8.91 19.81 1.64
CA PHE A 100 7.46 19.93 1.79
C PHE A 100 7.04 21.09 2.70
N LYS A 101 7.75 21.27 3.83
CA LYS A 101 7.54 22.39 4.75
C LYS A 101 7.79 23.74 4.08
N SER A 102 8.76 23.81 3.16
CA SER A 102 9.07 25.04 2.42
C SER A 102 8.13 25.31 1.24
N ASP A 103 7.48 24.28 0.69
CA ASP A 103 6.59 24.41 -0.46
C ASP A 103 5.40 23.44 -0.34
N HIS A 104 4.30 23.97 0.23
CA HIS A 104 3.04 23.24 0.36
C HIS A 104 2.44 22.81 -0.98
N ARG A 105 2.66 23.58 -2.07
CA ARG A 105 2.13 23.23 -3.38
C ARG A 105 2.89 22.02 -3.93
N TYR A 106 4.21 22.02 -3.79
CA TYR A 106 5.05 20.88 -4.16
C TYR A 106 4.68 19.63 -3.36
N PHE A 107 4.43 19.76 -2.07
CA PHE A 107 3.91 18.66 -1.24
C PHE A 107 2.61 18.08 -1.82
N LYS A 108 1.59 18.93 -2.04
CA LYS A 108 0.28 18.50 -2.56
C LYS A 108 0.40 17.81 -3.92
N MET A 109 1.18 18.38 -4.84
CA MET A 109 1.41 17.78 -6.16
C MET A 109 2.08 16.41 -6.07
N THR A 110 3.12 16.29 -5.22
CA THR A 110 3.84 15.03 -5.02
C THR A 110 2.93 13.98 -4.38
N LEU A 111 2.06 14.38 -3.44
CA LEU A 111 1.12 13.49 -2.79
C LEU A 111 0.06 12.96 -3.74
N VAL A 112 -0.51 13.82 -4.59
CA VAL A 112 -1.47 13.40 -5.62
C VAL A 112 -0.83 12.37 -6.55
N ALA A 113 0.37 12.66 -7.07
CA ALA A 113 1.09 11.72 -7.94
C ALA A 113 1.39 10.39 -7.24
N TYR A 114 1.74 10.43 -5.95
CA TYR A 114 1.95 9.21 -5.16
C TYR A 114 0.66 8.40 -5.01
N ARG A 115 -0.43 9.05 -4.59
CA ARG A 115 -1.75 8.43 -4.41
C ARG A 115 -2.28 7.84 -5.71
N GLU A 116 -2.04 8.49 -6.85
CA GLU A 116 -2.44 8.00 -8.17
C GLU A 116 -1.79 6.64 -8.49
N VAL A 117 -0.49 6.50 -8.24
CA VAL A 117 0.20 5.22 -8.43
C VAL A 117 -0.35 4.16 -7.48
N VAL A 118 -0.55 4.50 -6.20
CA VAL A 118 -1.07 3.57 -5.19
C VAL A 118 -2.46 3.09 -5.58
N ALA A 119 -3.38 4.01 -5.91
CA ALA A 119 -4.75 3.74 -6.33
C ALA A 119 -4.78 2.73 -7.49
N ARG A 120 -4.04 3.02 -8.56
CA ARG A 120 -3.96 2.15 -9.75
C ARG A 120 -3.49 0.73 -9.39
N GLN A 121 -2.46 0.60 -8.56
CA GLN A 121 -1.93 -0.71 -8.19
C GLN A 121 -2.85 -1.46 -7.21
N VAL A 122 -3.51 -0.77 -6.29
CA VAL A 122 -4.54 -1.34 -5.40
C VAL A 122 -5.69 -1.91 -6.21
N ALA A 123 -6.21 -1.16 -7.18
CA ALA A 123 -7.25 -1.63 -8.10
C ALA A 123 -6.79 -2.88 -8.87
N ALA A 124 -5.58 -2.86 -9.43
CA ALA A 124 -5.01 -4.01 -10.14
C ALA A 124 -4.89 -5.26 -9.25
N ILE A 125 -4.43 -5.09 -8.00
CA ILE A 125 -4.35 -6.19 -7.02
C ILE A 125 -5.75 -6.75 -6.72
N SER A 126 -6.72 -5.90 -6.43
CA SER A 126 -8.09 -6.34 -6.13
C SER A 126 -8.69 -7.15 -7.29
N VAL A 127 -8.60 -6.65 -8.52
CA VAL A 127 -9.14 -7.33 -9.71
C VAL A 127 -8.43 -8.66 -9.95
N ASN A 128 -7.09 -8.67 -9.94
CA ASN A 128 -6.30 -9.87 -10.25
C ASN A 128 -6.49 -10.98 -9.21
N PHE A 129 -6.69 -10.63 -7.94
CA PHE A 129 -6.81 -11.59 -6.84
C PHE A 129 -8.25 -11.82 -6.36
N LYS A 130 -9.23 -11.10 -6.95
CA LYS A 130 -10.65 -11.11 -6.56
C LYS A 130 -10.80 -10.87 -5.05
N LEU A 131 -10.17 -9.80 -4.58
CA LEU A 131 -10.19 -9.37 -3.19
C LEU A 131 -11.09 -8.15 -3.05
N PRO A 132 -11.93 -8.07 -2.00
CA PRO A 132 -12.71 -6.87 -1.75
C PRO A 132 -11.77 -5.69 -1.46
N ILE A 133 -12.23 -4.50 -1.85
CA ILE A 133 -11.65 -3.22 -1.45
C ILE A 133 -12.46 -2.72 -0.26
N THR A 134 -11.81 -2.28 0.82
CA THR A 134 -12.51 -1.64 1.93
C THR A 134 -12.92 -0.22 1.58
N ASP A 135 -13.78 0.37 2.40
CA ASP A 135 -14.32 1.71 2.17
C ASP A 135 -13.20 2.78 2.11
N GLU A 136 -12.14 2.63 2.91
CA GLU A 136 -10.99 3.55 2.94
C GLU A 136 -10.21 3.52 1.62
N LEU A 137 -9.93 2.32 1.11
CA LEU A 137 -9.27 2.16 -0.18
C LEU A 137 -10.22 2.51 -1.33
N ALA A 138 -11.53 2.34 -1.18
CA ALA A 138 -12.51 2.78 -2.17
C ALA A 138 -12.53 4.30 -2.30
N GLN A 139 -12.38 5.04 -1.20
CA GLN A 139 -12.25 6.50 -1.24
C GLN A 139 -11.03 6.94 -2.04
N LEU A 140 -9.86 6.31 -1.81
CA LEU A 140 -8.65 6.57 -2.60
C LEU A 140 -8.91 6.38 -4.12
N LEU A 141 -9.61 5.31 -4.49
CA LEU A 141 -9.95 5.01 -5.89
C LEU A 141 -10.92 6.04 -6.48
N ALA A 142 -11.93 6.47 -5.71
CA ALA A 142 -12.89 7.46 -6.15
C ALA A 142 -12.23 8.83 -6.40
N GLU A 143 -11.33 9.26 -5.50
CA GLU A 143 -10.56 10.50 -5.66
C GLU A 143 -9.65 10.44 -6.90
N HIS A 144 -9.01 9.30 -7.14
CA HIS A 144 -8.24 9.06 -8.36
C HIS A 144 -9.11 9.20 -9.62
N ASP A 145 -10.27 8.55 -9.67
CA ASP A 145 -11.13 8.56 -10.85
C ASP A 145 -11.65 9.97 -11.17
N LEU A 146 -12.02 10.75 -10.14
CA LEU A 146 -12.42 12.15 -10.30
C LEU A 146 -11.31 13.04 -10.86
N SER A 147 -10.05 12.78 -10.49
CA SER A 147 -8.90 13.53 -11.02
C SER A 147 -8.57 13.20 -12.48
N SER A 148 -8.84 11.96 -12.91
CA SER A 148 -8.58 11.49 -14.28
C SER A 148 -9.55 12.05 -15.33
N HIS A 149 -10.66 12.65 -14.88
CA HIS A 149 -11.69 13.25 -15.75
C HIS A 149 -11.63 14.79 -15.85
N GLN A 150 -10.64 15.44 -15.22
CA GLN A 150 -10.48 16.91 -15.24
C GLN A 150 -9.34 17.43 -16.12
N THR A 151 -8.67 16.55 -16.87
CA THR A 151 -7.67 16.87 -17.92
C THR A 151 -8.22 16.63 -19.30
#